data_AF-A0A8E2R200-F1
#
_entry.id   AF-A0A8E2R200-F1
#
_cell.length_a   1.000
_cell.length_b   1.000
_cell.length_c   1.000
_cell.angle_alpha   90.00
_cell.angle_beta   90.00
_cell.angle_gamma   90.00
#
_symmetry.space_group_name_H-M   'P 1'
#
loop_
_entity.id
_entity.type
_entity.pdbx_description
1 polymer ?
#
loop_
_entity_poly.entity_id
_entity_poly.type
_entity_poly.pdbx_seq_one_letter_code
_entity_poly.pdbx_strand_id
1 'polypeptide(L)'
;MAQAAAIAGRAPLTHRHAFSDMDGRATPAQLGTGTASASTVLHGDGVFRAPAGSGLDLAPGTGSPEGAVVGTVGQRYTDTAATAGASSWIKRTGTGNTGWRVLSADTEWRIITPTAFATHLATNPGFVTSGRMMVRRINDVVRFGLDDLVFGGIASGTVEIRFDIPEGFRIGSVYPGMIFAQAGGAVAGGAGIRVDAYGSYWTLRTVSATTRLREFKNFPASPSAYPAAPLPGAIGPT
;
A
#
# COMPACT_ATOMS: atom_id res chain seq x y z
N MET A 1 2.17 -71.44 71.41
CA MET A 1 1.68 -70.29 70.62
C MET A 1 2.90 -69.58 70.06
N ALA A 2 3.09 -69.61 68.74
CA ALA A 2 4.24 -68.98 68.09
C ALA A 2 3.96 -67.49 67.89
N GLN A 3 4.86 -66.63 68.36
CA GLN A 3 4.76 -65.17 68.27
C GLN A 3 5.23 -64.74 66.87
N ALA A 4 4.35 -64.10 66.10
CA ALA A 4 4.67 -63.56 64.78
C ALA A 4 5.62 -62.36 64.90
N ALA A 5 6.79 -62.43 64.26
CA ALA A 5 7.71 -61.31 64.18
C ALA A 5 7.19 -60.28 63.16
N ALA A 6 6.90 -59.07 63.62
CA ALA A 6 6.52 -57.94 62.77
C ALA A 6 7.72 -57.50 61.91
N ILE A 7 7.52 -57.34 60.60
CA ILE A 7 8.49 -56.71 59.71
C ILE A 7 8.44 -55.21 59.97
N ALA A 8 9.35 -54.73 60.80
CA ALA A 8 9.52 -53.31 61.07
C ALA A 8 10.16 -52.59 59.86
N GLY A 9 9.42 -51.64 59.30
CA GLY A 9 9.89 -50.42 58.62
C GLY A 9 11.07 -50.55 57.64
N ARG A 10 10.78 -50.75 56.35
CA ARG A 10 11.75 -50.38 55.30
C ARG A 10 11.67 -48.87 55.08
N ALA A 11 12.62 -48.13 55.66
CA ALA A 11 12.76 -46.69 55.43
C ALA A 11 12.95 -46.39 53.91
N PRO A 12 12.52 -45.23 53.41
CA PRO A 12 12.75 -44.85 52.02
C PRO A 12 14.25 -44.85 51.73
N LEU A 13 14.68 -45.54 50.67
CA LEU A 13 16.07 -45.52 50.23
C LEU A 13 16.38 -44.13 49.67
N THR A 14 16.92 -43.25 50.51
CA THR A 14 17.54 -42.02 50.04
C THR A 14 18.91 -42.38 49.47
N HIS A 15 19.03 -42.31 48.14
CA HIS A 15 20.33 -42.34 47.52
C HIS A 15 20.77 -40.89 47.30
N ARG A 16 22.00 -40.59 47.69
CA ARG A 16 22.57 -39.24 47.64
C ARG A 16 23.73 -39.30 46.66
N HIS A 17 23.61 -38.54 45.58
CA HIS A 17 24.71 -38.39 44.63
C HIS A 17 25.72 -37.40 45.23
N ALA A 18 27.00 -37.75 45.19
CA ALA A 18 28.11 -36.90 45.55
C ALA A 18 28.93 -36.55 44.31
N PHE A 19 29.66 -35.43 44.33
CA PHE A 19 30.54 -35.08 43.21
C PHE A 19 31.63 -36.15 42.95
N SER A 20 31.99 -36.91 43.99
CA SER A 20 32.85 -38.09 43.89
C SER A 20 32.29 -39.22 43.02
N ASP A 21 30.99 -39.18 42.71
CA ASP A 21 30.34 -40.18 41.84
C ASP A 21 30.66 -39.93 40.36
N MET A 22 31.27 -38.79 40.04
CA MET A 22 31.84 -38.51 38.72
C MET A 22 33.32 -38.91 38.69
N ASP A 23 33.74 -39.58 37.62
CA ASP A 23 35.10 -40.08 37.37
C ASP A 23 36.15 -38.99 37.05
N GLY A 24 35.86 -37.73 37.45
CA GLY A 24 36.72 -36.57 37.18
C GLY A 24 36.78 -36.15 35.71
N ARG A 25 36.07 -36.84 34.80
CA ARG A 25 36.05 -36.55 33.37
C ARG A 25 34.76 -35.81 32.99
N ALA A 26 34.75 -34.48 33.19
CA ALA A 26 33.73 -33.65 32.59
C ALA A 26 33.99 -33.54 31.08
N THR A 27 33.21 -34.25 30.26
CA THR A 27 33.11 -33.88 28.85
C THR A 27 32.46 -32.50 28.78
N PRO A 28 32.97 -31.56 27.94
CA PRO A 28 32.27 -30.30 27.74
C PRO A 28 30.82 -30.58 27.36
N ALA A 29 29.88 -29.95 28.07
CA ALA A 29 28.47 -30.05 27.74
C ALA A 29 28.25 -29.52 26.32
N GLN A 30 28.13 -30.41 25.34
CA GLN A 30 27.66 -30.05 24.02
C GLN A 30 26.15 -29.90 24.13
N LEU A 31 25.68 -28.67 24.35
CA LEU A 31 24.25 -28.33 24.32
C LEU A 31 23.60 -28.69 22.97
N GLY A 32 24.42 -28.89 21.93
CA GLY A 32 24.03 -29.38 20.61
C GLY A 32 25.22 -29.42 19.65
N THR A 33 24.95 -29.78 18.40
CA THR A 33 25.89 -29.65 17.27
C THR A 33 25.58 -28.38 16.45
N GLY A 34 26.54 -27.91 15.65
CA GLY A 34 26.42 -26.65 14.88
C GLY A 34 27.02 -25.44 15.60
N THR A 35 26.79 -24.24 15.06
CA THR A 35 27.38 -22.99 15.56
C THR A 35 26.36 -22.18 16.34
N ALA A 36 26.57 -22.00 17.64
CA ALA A 36 25.80 -21.05 18.43
C ALA A 36 26.15 -19.61 18.03
N SER A 37 25.14 -18.81 17.71
CA SER A 37 25.22 -17.45 17.20
C SER A 37 24.01 -16.65 17.67
N ALA A 38 24.08 -15.32 17.61
CA ALA A 38 22.92 -14.43 17.76
C ALA A 38 21.79 -14.71 16.76
N SER A 39 22.04 -15.46 15.68
CA SER A 39 21.10 -15.79 14.61
C SER A 39 20.63 -17.25 14.58
N THR A 40 20.93 -18.05 15.62
CA THR A 40 20.58 -19.48 15.67
C THR A 40 19.92 -19.87 16.98
N VAL A 41 19.00 -20.84 16.94
CA VAL A 41 18.37 -21.44 18.12
C VAL A 41 18.65 -22.95 18.16
N LEU A 42 18.68 -23.53 19.36
CA LEU A 42 18.81 -24.98 19.55
C LEU A 42 17.45 -25.64 19.34
N HIS A 43 17.40 -26.61 18.42
CA HIS A 43 16.19 -27.37 18.10
C HIS A 43 16.12 -28.66 18.94
N GLY A 44 14.94 -29.28 19.00
CA GLY A 44 14.72 -30.53 19.76
C GLY A 44 15.52 -31.73 19.25
N ASP A 45 16.15 -31.63 18.08
CA ASP A 45 17.12 -32.59 17.53
C ASP A 45 18.57 -32.33 18.00
N GLY A 46 18.78 -31.35 18.88
CA GLY A 46 20.09 -30.99 19.40
C GLY A 46 20.99 -30.27 18.39
N VAL A 47 20.44 -29.64 17.35
CA VAL A 47 21.21 -28.88 16.36
C VAL A 47 20.91 -27.38 16.47
N PHE A 48 21.95 -26.54 16.50
CA PHE A 48 21.80 -25.09 16.33
C PHE A 48 21.55 -24.76 14.86
N ARG A 49 20.39 -24.18 14.55
CA ARG A 49 20.04 -23.71 13.19
C ARG A 49 19.36 -22.35 13.29
N ALA A 50 19.31 -21.60 12.19
CA ALA A 50 18.52 -20.38 12.15
C ALA A 50 17.08 -20.68 12.62
N PRO A 51 16.45 -19.80 13.42
CA PRO A 51 15.01 -19.89 13.63
C PRO A 51 14.35 -19.94 12.26
N ALA A 52 13.26 -20.70 12.13
CA ALA A 52 12.40 -20.60 10.97
C ALA A 52 11.72 -19.22 10.98
N GLY A 53 12.48 -18.17 10.66
CA GLY A 53 11.95 -16.92 10.18
C GLY A 53 11.47 -17.19 8.76
N SER A 54 10.26 -16.75 8.44
CA SER A 54 9.65 -17.04 7.14
C SER A 54 10.44 -16.45 5.95
N GLY A 55 11.52 -15.69 6.20
CA GLY A 55 12.30 -14.98 5.19
C GLY A 55 11.45 -14.00 4.38
N LEU A 56 10.23 -13.72 4.87
CA LEU A 56 9.25 -12.93 4.17
C LEU A 56 9.55 -11.45 4.34
N ASP A 57 9.87 -10.98 5.54
CA ASP A 57 10.12 -9.55 5.73
C ASP A 57 11.59 -9.23 5.41
N LEU A 58 11.81 -8.43 4.38
CA LEU A 58 13.13 -7.95 3.97
C LEU A 58 13.61 -6.81 4.88
N ALA A 59 14.91 -6.54 4.82
CA ALA A 59 15.49 -5.38 5.48
C ALA A 59 14.75 -4.10 5.03
N PRO A 60 14.32 -3.22 5.97
CA PRO A 60 13.64 -1.98 5.63
C PRO A 60 14.61 -1.02 4.93
N GLY A 61 14.06 -0.09 4.16
CA GLY A 61 14.83 0.93 3.46
C GLY A 61 14.03 2.21 3.26
N THR A 62 14.43 3.00 2.27
CA THR A 62 13.77 4.25 1.91
C THR A 62 13.32 4.20 0.47
N GLY A 63 12.07 4.57 0.20
CA GLY A 63 11.49 4.59 -1.14
C GLY A 63 10.83 3.27 -1.56
N SER A 64 10.21 3.30 -2.74
CA SER A 64 9.59 2.12 -3.36
C SER A 64 10.61 1.01 -3.62
N PRO A 65 10.31 -0.26 -3.29
CA PRO A 65 11.16 -1.40 -3.65
C PRO A 65 11.07 -1.77 -5.13
N GLU A 66 10.08 -1.28 -5.87
CA GLU A 66 9.91 -1.55 -7.30
C GLU A 66 11.10 -0.96 -8.10
N GLY A 67 11.82 -1.84 -8.81
CA GLY A 67 13.04 -1.51 -9.53
C GLY A 67 14.31 -1.44 -8.67
N ALA A 68 14.19 -1.44 -7.34
CA ALA A 68 15.32 -1.23 -6.42
C ALA A 68 15.69 -2.47 -5.59
N VAL A 69 14.70 -3.20 -5.06
CA VAL A 69 14.92 -4.27 -4.08
C VAL A 69 14.59 -5.62 -4.70
N VAL A 70 15.56 -6.53 -4.70
CA VAL A 70 15.36 -7.92 -5.16
C VAL A 70 14.60 -8.72 -4.10
N GLY A 71 13.55 -9.42 -4.51
CA GLY A 71 12.77 -10.29 -3.64
C GLY A 71 12.06 -11.42 -4.38
N THR A 72 11.50 -12.35 -3.62
CA THR A 72 10.66 -13.46 -4.10
C THR A 72 9.21 -13.30 -3.63
N VAL A 73 8.27 -13.89 -4.36
CA VAL A 73 6.82 -13.78 -4.05
C VAL A 73 6.53 -14.12 -2.59
N GLY A 74 5.69 -13.30 -1.95
CA GLY A 74 5.33 -13.41 -0.53
C GLY A 74 6.20 -12.56 0.40
N GLN A 75 7.38 -12.11 -0.05
CA GLN A 75 8.20 -11.21 0.74
C GLN A 75 7.58 -9.82 0.88
N ARG A 76 7.88 -9.14 1.99
CA ARG A 76 7.45 -7.78 2.30
C ARG A 76 8.64 -6.86 2.45
N TYR A 77 8.39 -5.58 2.19
CA TYR A 77 9.38 -4.53 2.34
C TYR A 77 8.72 -3.31 2.99
N THR A 78 9.46 -2.66 3.90
CA THR A 78 9.01 -1.48 4.63
C THR A 78 9.79 -0.26 4.17
N ASP A 79 9.07 0.79 3.76
CA ASP A 79 9.63 2.10 3.51
C ASP A 79 9.55 2.95 4.78
N THR A 80 10.71 3.23 5.36
CA THR A 80 10.88 3.96 6.62
C THR A 80 10.53 5.44 6.52
N ALA A 81 10.54 6.02 5.32
CA ALA A 81 10.22 7.43 5.10
C ALA A 81 8.78 7.65 4.62
N ALA A 82 8.00 6.58 4.42
CA ALA A 82 6.69 6.62 3.79
C ALA A 82 6.69 7.44 2.47
N THR A 83 7.65 7.16 1.59
CA THR A 83 7.86 7.92 0.35
C THR A 83 6.61 7.85 -0.50
N ALA A 84 6.15 9.00 -1.01
CA ALA A 84 4.88 9.13 -1.73
C ALA A 84 3.66 8.60 -0.93
N GLY A 85 3.74 8.54 0.40
CA GLY A 85 2.67 8.07 1.28
C GLY A 85 2.57 6.55 1.42
N ALA A 86 3.52 5.78 0.87
CA ALA A 86 3.54 4.32 0.96
C ALA A 86 4.52 3.83 2.02
N SER A 87 4.05 3.04 3.00
CA SER A 87 4.89 2.54 4.11
C SER A 87 5.24 1.06 4.00
N SER A 88 4.42 0.25 3.32
CA SER A 88 4.68 -1.18 3.19
C SER A 88 4.27 -1.76 1.85
N TRP A 89 5.00 -2.81 1.46
CA TRP A 89 4.95 -3.44 0.15
C TRP A 89 5.01 -4.96 0.27
N ILE A 90 4.48 -5.65 -0.72
CA ILE A 90 4.53 -7.11 -0.85
C ILE A 90 4.91 -7.51 -2.28
N LYS A 91 5.81 -8.47 -2.42
CA LYS A 91 6.17 -9.08 -3.68
C LYS A 91 5.03 -9.99 -4.13
N ARG A 92 4.29 -9.63 -5.18
CA ARG A 92 3.17 -10.44 -5.68
C ARG A 92 3.54 -11.34 -6.84
N THR A 93 4.53 -10.96 -7.64
CA THR A 93 4.88 -11.69 -8.87
C THR A 93 6.38 -11.72 -9.12
N GLY A 94 6.84 -12.82 -9.71
CA GLY A 94 8.20 -12.99 -10.19
C GLY A 94 9.27 -13.05 -9.09
N THR A 95 10.51 -13.19 -9.54
CA THR A 95 11.73 -13.00 -8.74
C THR A 95 12.52 -11.85 -9.34
N GLY A 96 13.33 -11.16 -8.54
CA GLY A 96 14.07 -9.97 -8.98
C GLY A 96 13.52 -8.69 -8.36
N ASN A 97 13.74 -7.54 -9.00
CA ASN A 97 13.39 -6.22 -8.45
C ASN A 97 12.04 -5.65 -8.92
N THR A 98 11.27 -6.37 -9.75
CA THR A 98 9.95 -5.92 -10.25
C THR A 98 8.80 -6.79 -9.75
N GLY A 99 7.57 -6.30 -9.76
CA GLY A 99 6.40 -7.06 -9.28
C GLY A 99 6.09 -6.86 -7.78
N TRP A 100 6.62 -5.78 -7.19
CA TRP A 100 6.17 -5.27 -5.90
C TRP A 100 4.81 -4.58 -6.04
N ARG A 101 3.98 -4.75 -5.01
CA ARG A 101 2.70 -4.06 -4.87
C ARG A 101 2.64 -3.45 -3.50
N VAL A 102 1.97 -2.31 -3.41
CA VAL A 102 1.79 -1.64 -2.13
C VAL A 102 0.79 -2.42 -1.26
N LEU A 103 1.03 -2.44 0.04
CA LEU A 103 0.19 -3.08 1.05
C LEU A 103 -0.50 -2.04 1.93
N SER A 104 0.25 -1.01 2.34
CA SER A 104 -0.27 0.14 3.10
C SER A 104 0.25 1.44 2.51
N ALA A 105 -0.67 2.26 2.01
CA ALA A 105 -0.36 3.49 1.31
C ALA A 105 -1.53 4.46 1.29
N ASP A 106 -1.22 5.74 1.46
CA ASP A 106 -2.15 6.82 1.20
C ASP A 106 -1.39 8.04 0.69
N THR A 107 -1.63 8.40 -0.57
CA THR A 107 -1.01 9.61 -1.12
C THR A 107 -1.60 10.88 -0.54
N GLU A 108 -2.68 10.84 0.24
CA GLU A 108 -3.53 11.99 0.53
C GLU A 108 -4.12 12.63 -0.75
N TRP A 109 -4.91 13.68 -0.58
CA TRP A 109 -5.45 14.44 -1.71
C TRP A 109 -4.35 15.29 -2.35
N ARG A 110 -4.24 15.15 -3.67
CA ARG A 110 -3.28 15.82 -4.52
C ARG A 110 -4.02 16.62 -5.57
N ILE A 111 -3.75 17.92 -5.63
CA ILE A 111 -4.27 18.82 -6.65
C ILE A 111 -3.57 18.47 -7.96
N ILE A 112 -4.36 18.04 -8.93
CA ILE A 112 -3.91 17.79 -10.30
C ILE A 112 -4.56 18.77 -11.27
N THR A 113 -5.06 19.90 -10.75
CA THR A 113 -5.65 20.93 -11.59
C THR A 113 -4.60 21.32 -12.63
N PRO A 114 -4.79 20.97 -13.91
CA PRO A 114 -3.71 20.98 -14.88
C PRO A 114 -3.20 22.39 -15.14
N THR A 115 -1.93 22.56 -15.51
CA THR A 115 -1.48 23.82 -16.12
C THR A 115 -2.28 24.14 -17.38
N ALA A 116 -2.76 23.11 -18.10
CA ALA A 116 -3.69 23.22 -19.23
C ALA A 116 -5.03 23.88 -18.88
N PHE A 117 -5.44 23.84 -17.60
CA PHE A 117 -6.60 24.57 -17.11
C PHE A 117 -6.34 26.09 -17.16
N ALA A 118 -5.14 26.53 -16.79
CA ALA A 118 -4.75 27.94 -16.89
C ALA A 118 -4.61 28.40 -18.35
N THR A 119 -4.06 27.55 -19.24
CA THR A 119 -3.92 27.87 -20.67
C THR A 119 -5.26 27.87 -21.40
N HIS A 120 -6.17 26.94 -21.09
CA HIS A 120 -7.52 26.93 -21.63
C HIS A 120 -8.40 28.05 -21.03
N LEU A 121 -8.16 28.43 -19.77
CA LEU A 121 -8.80 29.59 -19.15
C LEU A 121 -8.29 30.90 -19.74
N ALA A 122 -7.02 30.99 -20.13
CA ALA A 122 -6.47 32.14 -20.83
C ALA A 122 -7.14 32.37 -22.20
N THR A 123 -7.53 31.30 -22.88
CA THR A 123 -8.26 31.36 -24.16
C THR A 123 -9.78 31.39 -24.00
N ASN A 124 -10.33 30.93 -22.86
CA ASN A 124 -11.76 30.89 -22.54
C ASN A 124 -12.03 31.26 -21.07
N PRO A 125 -11.89 32.54 -20.69
CA PRO A 125 -11.88 33.01 -19.29
C PRO A 125 -13.20 32.83 -18.52
N GLY A 126 -14.31 32.57 -19.21
CA GLY A 126 -15.62 32.32 -18.60
C GLY A 126 -15.91 30.85 -18.30
N PHE A 127 -15.02 29.92 -18.66
CA PHE A 127 -15.36 28.49 -18.70
C PHE A 127 -15.17 27.76 -17.38
N VAL A 128 -14.13 28.06 -16.60
CA VAL A 128 -13.96 27.55 -15.24
C VAL A 128 -13.64 28.70 -14.32
N THR A 129 -14.52 28.97 -13.36
CA THR A 129 -14.46 30.20 -12.56
C THR A 129 -13.94 29.97 -11.14
N SER A 130 -14.02 28.75 -10.63
CA SER A 130 -13.46 28.38 -9.32
C SER A 130 -13.36 26.86 -9.15
N GLY A 131 -12.76 26.44 -8.04
CA GLY A 131 -12.66 25.05 -7.61
C GLY A 131 -11.37 24.36 -8.05
N ARG A 132 -11.27 23.07 -7.72
CA ARG A 132 -10.07 22.27 -7.99
C ARG A 132 -10.39 20.82 -8.29
N MET A 133 -9.51 20.23 -9.08
CA MET A 133 -9.49 18.82 -9.41
C MET A 133 -8.41 18.12 -8.62
N MET A 134 -8.78 16.99 -8.01
CA MET A 134 -7.93 16.29 -7.06
C MET A 134 -7.91 14.78 -7.32
N VAL A 135 -6.80 14.15 -6.96
CA VAL A 135 -6.65 12.70 -6.94
C VAL A 135 -6.08 12.23 -5.62
N ARG A 136 -6.37 10.99 -5.24
CA ARG A 136 -5.78 10.30 -4.10
C ARG A 136 -5.68 8.83 -4.41
N ARG A 137 -4.55 8.19 -4.12
CA ARG A 137 -4.42 6.74 -4.21
C ARG A 137 -4.26 6.14 -2.82
N ILE A 138 -5.18 5.25 -2.49
CA ILE A 138 -5.11 4.43 -1.28
C ILE A 138 -5.00 2.99 -1.74
N ASN A 139 -3.82 2.41 -1.54
CA ASN A 139 -3.49 1.06 -2.02
C ASN A 139 -3.83 0.87 -3.53
N ASP A 140 -4.76 -0.04 -3.83
CA ASP A 140 -5.22 -0.38 -5.18
C ASP A 140 -6.48 0.42 -5.61
N VAL A 141 -6.83 1.50 -4.90
CA VAL A 141 -7.96 2.38 -5.22
C VAL A 141 -7.47 3.79 -5.53
N VAL A 142 -7.84 4.29 -6.71
CA VAL A 142 -7.70 5.70 -7.08
C VAL A 142 -9.02 6.42 -6.81
N ARG A 143 -8.95 7.59 -6.19
CA ARG A 143 -10.09 8.48 -5.95
C ARG A 143 -9.91 9.74 -6.78
N PHE A 144 -10.93 10.13 -7.52
CA PHE A 144 -11.02 11.45 -8.13
C PHE A 144 -11.97 12.30 -7.30
N GLY A 145 -11.61 13.57 -7.11
CA GLY A 145 -12.39 14.55 -6.38
C GLY A 145 -12.53 15.84 -7.16
N LEU A 146 -13.74 16.37 -7.17
CA LEU A 146 -14.03 17.74 -7.57
C LEU A 146 -14.45 18.50 -6.33
N ASP A 147 -13.71 19.56 -6.01
CA ASP A 147 -14.06 20.45 -4.92
C ASP A 147 -14.46 21.79 -5.49
N ASP A 148 -15.78 21.96 -5.55
CA ASP A 148 -16.47 23.16 -5.99
C ASP A 148 -16.01 23.65 -7.37
N LEU A 149 -15.83 22.72 -8.31
CA LEU A 149 -15.45 23.06 -9.68
C LEU A 149 -16.63 23.73 -10.39
N VAL A 150 -16.48 25.02 -10.72
CA VAL A 150 -17.55 25.83 -11.31
C VAL A 150 -17.26 26.11 -12.77
N PHE A 151 -18.24 25.82 -13.62
CA PHE A 151 -18.21 26.16 -15.03
C PHE A 151 -19.18 27.31 -15.34
N GLY A 152 -18.73 28.32 -16.08
CA GLY A 152 -19.62 29.36 -16.59
C GLY A 152 -20.37 28.89 -17.84
N GLY A 153 -21.50 29.54 -18.13
CA GLY A 153 -22.31 29.20 -19.30
C GLY A 153 -21.59 29.49 -20.62
N ILE A 154 -21.73 28.60 -21.61
CA ILE A 154 -21.32 28.87 -23.00
C ILE A 154 -22.56 28.92 -23.90
N ALA A 155 -22.53 29.81 -24.89
CA ALA A 155 -23.69 30.18 -25.69
C ALA A 155 -24.18 29.07 -26.66
N SER A 156 -23.31 28.16 -27.11
CA SER A 156 -23.63 26.83 -27.65
C SER A 156 -22.32 26.09 -27.99
N GLY A 157 -22.33 24.75 -28.00
CA GLY A 157 -21.17 23.92 -28.42
C GLY A 157 -20.76 22.83 -27.43
N THR A 158 -19.81 21.98 -27.84
CA THR A 158 -19.11 21.04 -26.96
C THR A 158 -17.69 21.55 -26.76
N VAL A 159 -17.24 21.70 -25.52
CA VAL A 159 -15.87 22.11 -25.20
C VAL A 159 -15.14 20.90 -24.61
N GLU A 160 -14.04 20.55 -25.24
CA GLU A 160 -13.22 19.43 -24.81
C GLU A 160 -11.93 19.95 -24.19
N ILE A 161 -11.68 19.58 -22.93
CA ILE A 161 -10.42 19.88 -22.26
C ILE A 161 -9.68 18.58 -22.06
N ARG A 162 -8.47 18.50 -22.59
CA ARG A 162 -7.58 17.36 -22.33
C ARG A 162 -6.60 17.71 -21.24
N PHE A 163 -6.42 16.77 -20.33
CA PHE A 163 -5.32 16.79 -19.40
C PHE A 163 -4.92 15.37 -19.04
N ASP A 164 -3.65 15.21 -18.69
CA ASP A 164 -3.06 13.92 -18.41
C ASP A 164 -3.16 13.61 -16.92
N ILE A 165 -3.60 12.38 -16.61
CA ILE A 165 -3.55 11.85 -15.25
C ILE A 165 -2.13 11.34 -14.98
N PRO A 166 -1.46 11.82 -13.91
CA PRO A 166 -0.11 11.41 -13.58
C PRO A 166 0.03 9.90 -13.40
N GLU A 167 1.21 9.37 -13.70
CA GLU A 167 1.51 7.96 -13.51
C GLU A 167 1.27 7.52 -12.05
N GLY A 168 0.73 6.31 -11.89
CA GLY A 168 0.32 5.78 -10.60
C GLY A 168 -1.03 6.28 -10.10
N PHE A 169 -1.66 7.28 -10.73
CA PHE A 169 -3.06 7.68 -10.46
C PHE A 169 -4.04 7.25 -11.57
N ARG A 170 -3.58 6.47 -12.55
CA ARG A 170 -4.42 5.98 -13.66
C ARG A 170 -5.35 4.85 -13.23
N ILE A 171 -6.50 4.74 -13.89
CA ILE A 171 -7.50 3.69 -13.62
C ILE A 171 -7.29 2.47 -14.51
N GLY A 172 -7.68 1.28 -14.03
CA GLY A 172 -7.41 0.02 -14.72
C GLY A 172 -8.31 -0.30 -15.93
N SER A 173 -9.39 0.44 -16.13
CA SER A 173 -10.32 0.22 -17.26
C SER A 173 -11.09 1.50 -17.57
N VAL A 174 -11.53 1.64 -18.82
CA VAL A 174 -12.36 2.77 -19.28
C VAL A 174 -13.66 2.78 -18.48
N TYR A 175 -14.01 3.93 -17.90
CA TYR A 175 -15.35 4.13 -17.35
C TYR A 175 -16.28 4.63 -18.46
N PRO A 176 -17.27 3.84 -18.92
CA PRO A 176 -18.06 4.16 -20.10
C PRO A 176 -19.10 5.27 -19.88
N GLY A 177 -19.33 5.70 -18.64
CA GLY A 177 -20.30 6.74 -18.27
C GLY A 177 -19.69 8.12 -18.04
N MET A 178 -20.55 9.12 -17.82
CA MET A 178 -20.12 10.38 -17.23
C MET A 178 -19.94 10.18 -15.72
N ILE A 179 -18.79 10.61 -15.20
CA ILE A 179 -18.40 10.38 -13.81
C ILE A 179 -19.16 11.32 -12.87
N PHE A 180 -19.48 12.53 -13.34
CA PHE A 180 -20.16 13.59 -12.62
C PHE A 180 -21.24 14.19 -13.54
N ALA A 181 -22.51 14.16 -13.15
CA ALA A 181 -23.62 14.76 -13.91
C ALA A 181 -24.44 15.66 -12.98
N GLN A 182 -24.92 16.80 -13.49
CA GLN A 182 -25.75 17.70 -12.70
C GLN A 182 -27.08 17.01 -12.31
N ALA A 183 -27.47 17.14 -11.04
CA ALA A 183 -28.83 16.85 -10.60
C ALA A 183 -29.80 17.94 -11.09
N GLY A 184 -30.82 17.55 -11.86
CA GLY A 184 -31.94 18.42 -12.25
C GLY A 184 -31.87 18.99 -13.68
N GLY A 185 -32.09 18.13 -14.67
CA GLY A 185 -32.32 18.52 -16.06
C GLY A 185 -32.20 17.31 -16.99
N ALA A 186 -33.17 17.10 -17.88
CA ALA A 186 -33.25 15.94 -18.76
C ALA A 186 -31.94 15.68 -19.54
N VAL A 187 -31.66 14.40 -19.80
CA VAL A 187 -30.39 13.80 -20.26
C VAL A 187 -30.02 14.13 -21.72
N ALA A 188 -30.18 15.39 -22.13
CA ALA A 188 -29.76 15.91 -23.43
C ALA A 188 -29.10 17.29 -23.25
N GLY A 189 -27.90 17.32 -22.67
CA GLY A 189 -27.15 18.58 -22.49
C GLY A 189 -26.31 18.75 -21.20
N GLY A 190 -26.00 17.69 -20.45
CA GLY A 190 -25.28 17.84 -19.18
C GLY A 190 -23.77 18.05 -19.29
N ALA A 191 -23.21 18.87 -18.40
CA ALA A 191 -21.77 18.98 -18.16
C ALA A 191 -21.27 17.79 -17.34
N GLY A 192 -20.12 17.25 -17.71
CA GLY A 192 -19.47 16.21 -16.92
C GLY A 192 -18.21 15.71 -17.57
N ILE A 193 -17.79 14.54 -17.14
CA ILE A 193 -16.38 14.16 -17.15
C ILE A 193 -16.29 12.69 -17.49
N ARG A 194 -15.43 12.35 -18.44
CA ARG A 194 -15.08 10.95 -18.74
C ARG A 194 -13.66 10.71 -18.27
N VAL A 195 -13.34 9.47 -17.93
CA VAL A 195 -11.96 9.02 -17.68
C VAL A 195 -11.78 7.70 -18.41
N ASP A 196 -10.74 7.61 -19.22
CA ASP A 196 -10.33 6.40 -19.92
C ASP A 196 -9.09 5.75 -19.27
N ALA A 197 -8.81 4.52 -19.68
CA ALA A 197 -7.69 3.72 -19.17
C ALA A 197 -6.30 4.30 -19.55
N TYR A 198 -6.23 5.24 -20.50
CA TYR A 198 -4.98 5.79 -21.02
C TYR A 198 -4.63 7.17 -20.41
N GLY A 199 -5.53 7.74 -19.61
CA GLY A 199 -5.26 8.91 -18.80
C GLY A 199 -5.53 10.25 -19.49
N SER A 200 -6.23 10.26 -20.64
CA SER A 200 -6.35 11.46 -21.48
C SER A 200 -7.71 11.58 -22.17
N TYR A 201 -8.78 12.02 -21.48
CA TYR A 201 -9.89 12.73 -22.12
C TYR A 201 -10.93 13.30 -21.13
N TRP A 202 -11.25 14.60 -21.16
CA TRP A 202 -12.41 15.16 -20.44
C TRP A 202 -13.30 15.97 -21.39
N THR A 203 -14.52 15.50 -21.67
CA THR A 203 -15.52 16.21 -22.50
C THR A 203 -16.51 16.95 -21.64
N LEU A 204 -16.48 18.28 -21.67
CA LEU A 204 -17.55 19.07 -21.08
C LEU A 204 -18.55 19.45 -22.18
N ARG A 205 -19.78 18.98 -22.05
CA ARG A 205 -20.90 19.42 -22.89
C ARG A 205 -21.71 20.44 -22.09
N THR A 206 -21.92 21.64 -22.60
CA THR A 206 -22.53 22.69 -21.77
C THR A 206 -24.00 22.95 -22.10
N VAL A 207 -24.72 23.36 -21.04
CA VAL A 207 -26.06 23.97 -21.03
C VAL A 207 -25.93 25.45 -20.66
N SER A 208 -26.94 26.25 -21.00
CA SER A 208 -27.00 27.72 -20.91
C SER A 208 -26.84 28.35 -19.50
N ALA A 209 -26.41 27.62 -18.47
CA ALA A 209 -26.32 28.06 -17.08
C ALA A 209 -24.99 27.67 -16.41
N THR A 210 -24.69 28.31 -15.27
CA THR A 210 -23.52 27.97 -14.44
C THR A 210 -23.68 26.58 -13.83
N THR A 211 -22.68 25.72 -13.97
CA THR A 211 -22.68 24.37 -13.38
C THR A 211 -21.65 24.29 -12.26
N ARG A 212 -22.02 23.69 -11.12
CA ARG A 212 -21.09 23.36 -10.03
C ARG A 212 -20.97 21.86 -9.87
N LEU A 213 -19.75 21.36 -9.74
CA LEU A 213 -19.47 19.96 -9.46
C LEU A 213 -18.73 19.84 -8.13
N ARG A 214 -19.31 19.06 -7.22
CA ARG A 214 -18.73 18.70 -5.92
C ARG A 214 -19.00 17.23 -5.64
N GLU A 215 -18.14 16.37 -6.15
CA GLU A 215 -18.36 14.93 -6.10
C GLU A 215 -17.01 14.19 -6.02
N PHE A 216 -17.04 13.01 -5.39
CA PHE A 216 -15.89 12.14 -5.21
C PHE A 216 -16.22 10.74 -5.69
N LYS A 217 -15.30 10.12 -6.42
CA LYS A 217 -15.54 8.81 -7.03
C LYS A 217 -14.31 7.92 -6.97
N ASN A 218 -14.54 6.65 -6.64
CA ASN A 218 -13.51 5.64 -6.46
C ASN A 218 -13.43 4.75 -7.70
N PHE A 219 -12.21 4.40 -8.08
CA PHE A 219 -11.93 3.53 -9.21
C PHE A 219 -10.85 2.52 -8.83
N PRO A 220 -10.89 1.31 -9.42
CA PRO A 220 -9.75 0.40 -9.37
C PRO A 220 -8.53 1.07 -9.99
N ALA A 221 -7.41 1.05 -9.26
CA ALA A 221 -6.13 1.51 -9.79
C ALA A 221 -5.70 0.63 -10.96
N SER A 222 -5.03 1.24 -11.94
CA SER A 222 -4.34 0.48 -12.97
C SER A 222 -3.25 -0.42 -12.36
N PRO A 223 -2.94 -1.58 -12.97
CA PRO A 223 -1.78 -2.40 -12.61
C PRO A 223 -0.42 -1.68 -12.73
N SER A 224 -0.40 -0.44 -13.26
CA SER A 224 0.76 0.44 -13.28
C SER A 224 1.41 0.59 -11.92
N ALA A 225 2.68 1.00 -11.92
CA ALA A 225 3.45 1.28 -10.72
C ALA A 225 2.70 2.24 -9.75
N TYR A 226 3.02 2.15 -8.47
CA TYR A 226 2.56 3.15 -7.49
C TYR A 226 3.20 4.52 -7.83
N PRO A 227 2.55 5.66 -7.55
CA PRO A 227 3.11 6.98 -7.81
C PRO A 227 4.52 7.14 -7.25
N ALA A 228 5.43 7.66 -8.06
CA ALA A 228 6.76 8.07 -7.61
C ALA A 228 6.70 9.46 -6.96
N ALA A 229 7.58 9.72 -6.00
CA ALA A 229 7.78 11.06 -5.45
C ALA A 229 8.60 11.94 -6.44
N PRO A 230 8.40 13.27 -6.45
CA PRO A 230 7.44 14.04 -5.65
C PRO A 230 6.00 13.92 -6.18
N LEU A 231 5.04 13.90 -5.25
CA LEU A 231 3.62 13.87 -5.61
C LEU A 231 3.13 15.24 -6.10
N PRO A 232 2.13 15.29 -7.00
CA PRO A 232 1.59 16.55 -7.50
C PRO A 232 0.84 17.34 -6.42
N GLY A 233 0.93 18.68 -6.48
CA GLY A 233 0.07 19.65 -5.77
C GLY A 233 -0.43 19.23 -4.39
N ALA A 234 0.43 19.22 -3.37
CA ALA A 234 0.01 18.93 -2.00
C ALA A 234 -1.10 19.88 -1.53
N ILE A 235 -2.16 19.34 -0.93
CA ILE A 235 -3.09 20.15 -0.15
C ILE A 235 -2.47 20.25 1.25
N GLY A 236 -2.12 21.46 1.69
CA GLY A 236 -1.68 21.67 3.07
C GLY A 236 -2.74 21.16 4.07
N PRO A 237 -2.38 20.89 5.33
CA PRO A 237 -3.38 20.45 6.30
C PRO A 237 -4.52 21.47 6.38
N THR A 238 -5.75 20.97 6.21
CA THR A 238 -6.99 21.73 6.45
C THR A 238 -7.15 22.04 7.92
#